data_AF-A0A4D6N856-F1
#
_entry.id   AF-A0A4D6N856-F1
#
_cell.length_a   1.000
_cell.length_b   1.000
_cell.length_c   1.000
_cell.angle_alpha   90.00
_cell.angle_beta   90.00
_cell.angle_gamma   90.00
#
_symmetry.space_group_name_H-M   'P 1'
#
loop_
_entity.id
_entity.type
_entity.pdbx_description
1 polymer ?
#
loop_
_entity_poly.entity_id
_entity_poly.type
_entity_poly.pdbx_seq_one_letter_code
_entity_poly.pdbx_strand_id
1 'polypeptide(L)'
;MLGILGGNKGHKIKGSLVIMRKNVLDINSLTSVKGVVGTGINIIGGVVDTVTAFASHISIQLISATKADGHGNGKVGKSTNLRGQVSLPTLGAGEDAYDVHFEWDSDFGIPGAFYIKNFMQVEFYLKSLTLEDIPNHGTIHFVCNSWVYNSKVYKTDRIFFANNTYLPGETPAPLVKYREEELKNVRGDGTGERQEWDRIYDYDVYNDLGNPDKGEAYARPVLGGSTLPYPRRGRTGRGKTRKDPNSEKTSDFVYLPRDEAFGHLKSSDFLTYGLKSVAQDVLPVLTDAFDGNVLSLEFDNFAEVRKLYEGGITLPTNFLSKISPLPVIKEILRTDGEQFLNY
;
A
#
# COMPACT_ATOMS: atom_id res chain seq x y z
N MET A 1 4.79 59.79 24.22
CA MET A 1 5.60 58.56 24.32
C MET A 1 4.63 57.39 24.42
N LEU A 2 4.08 56.93 23.29
CA LEU A 2 3.16 55.80 23.23
C LEU A 2 3.98 54.58 22.79
N GLY A 3 4.23 53.66 23.71
CA GLY A 3 4.92 52.40 23.43
C GLY A 3 4.01 51.50 22.59
N ILE A 4 4.42 51.24 21.35
CA ILE A 4 3.85 50.18 20.52
C ILE A 4 4.41 48.86 21.05
N LEU A 5 3.61 48.15 21.84
CA LEU A 5 3.81 46.74 22.16
C LEU A 5 3.59 45.93 20.88
N GLY A 6 4.64 45.80 20.07
CA GLY A 6 4.70 44.85 18.97
C GLY A 6 4.77 43.43 19.54
N GLY A 7 3.60 42.82 19.74
CA GLY A 7 3.50 41.40 20.06
C GLY A 7 4.18 40.58 18.96
N ASN A 8 5.15 39.76 19.35
CA ASN A 8 5.92 38.88 18.48
C ASN A 8 4.99 37.86 17.83
N LYS A 9 4.41 38.18 16.66
CA LYS A 9 3.57 37.24 15.90
C LYS A 9 4.50 36.13 15.39
N GLY A 10 4.44 34.97 16.04
CA GLY A 10 5.24 33.80 15.67
C GLY A 10 5.15 33.53 14.16
N HIS A 11 6.31 33.30 13.55
CA HIS A 11 6.41 33.00 12.13
C HIS A 11 5.69 31.68 11.83
N LYS A 12 5.04 31.59 10.67
CA LYS A 12 4.31 30.38 10.26
C LYS A 12 4.92 29.83 9.00
N ILE A 13 5.24 28.54 9.02
CA ILE A 13 5.63 27.81 7.81
C ILE A 13 4.37 27.27 7.16
N LYS A 14 4.15 27.63 5.90
CA LYS A 14 3.10 27.04 5.08
C LYS A 14 3.59 25.70 4.54
N GLY A 15 2.74 24.68 4.65
CA GLY A 15 2.97 23.39 4.05
C GLY A 15 1.76 22.93 3.25
N SER A 16 2.02 22.16 2.19
CA SER A 16 0.99 21.51 1.37
C SER A 16 1.23 20.00 1.38
N LEU A 17 0.25 19.26 1.89
CA LEU A 17 0.23 17.80 1.96
C LEU A 17 -0.55 17.25 0.77
N VAL A 18 0.04 16.34 0.00
CA VAL A 18 -0.64 15.67 -1.12
C VAL A 18 -0.92 14.21 -0.74
N ILE A 19 -2.16 13.78 -0.95
CA ILE A 19 -2.63 12.43 -0.62
C ILE A 19 -3.49 11.84 -1.73
N MET A 20 -3.75 10.54 -1.65
CA MET A 20 -4.79 9.85 -2.40
C MET A 20 -5.66 9.05 -1.43
N ARG A 21 -6.98 9.14 -1.57
CA ARG A 21 -7.92 8.38 -0.74
C ARG A 21 -7.98 6.92 -1.20
N LYS A 22 -8.22 5.98 -0.27
CA LYS A 22 -8.27 4.54 -0.56
C LYS A 22 -9.11 4.18 -1.78
N ASN A 23 -10.32 4.74 -1.91
CA ASN A 23 -11.25 4.41 -3.00
C ASN A 23 -10.74 4.78 -4.40
N VAL A 24 -9.74 5.66 -4.50
CA VAL A 24 -9.08 6.01 -5.76
C VAL A 24 -8.14 4.89 -6.21
N LEU A 25 -7.60 4.13 -5.26
CA LEU A 25 -6.59 3.10 -5.47
C LEU A 25 -7.15 1.66 -5.39
N ASP A 26 -8.45 1.48 -5.16
CA ASP A 26 -9.11 0.17 -5.05
C ASP A 26 -10.35 0.12 -5.96
N ILE A 27 -10.18 -0.47 -7.14
CA ILE A 27 -11.21 -0.59 -8.18
C ILE A 27 -12.31 -1.59 -7.78
N ASN A 28 -12.03 -2.53 -6.85
CA ASN A 28 -13.03 -3.48 -6.35
C ASN A 28 -14.03 -2.83 -5.37
N SER A 29 -13.65 -1.71 -4.74
CA SER A 29 -14.57 -0.92 -3.92
C SER A 29 -15.71 -0.30 -4.73
N LEU A 30 -15.51 -0.08 -6.04
CA LEU A 30 -16.48 0.54 -6.93
C LEU A 30 -17.53 -0.46 -7.47
N THR A 31 -17.22 -1.76 -7.46
CA THR A 31 -18.04 -2.81 -8.08
C THR A 31 -18.81 -3.67 -7.08
N SER A 32 -18.46 -3.64 -5.79
CA SER A 32 -19.24 -4.33 -4.77
C SER A 32 -20.44 -3.49 -4.33
N VAL A 33 -21.66 -3.96 -4.59
CA VAL A 33 -22.91 -3.35 -4.10
C VAL A 33 -22.95 -3.29 -2.55
N LYS A 34 -22.07 -4.03 -1.86
CA LYS A 34 -21.82 -3.94 -0.42
C LYS A 34 -20.83 -2.85 0.01
N GLY A 35 -19.95 -2.38 -0.87
CA GLY A 35 -19.00 -1.28 -0.61
C GLY A 35 -19.68 0.07 -0.43
N VAL A 36 -20.86 0.25 -1.02
CA VAL A 36 -21.71 1.45 -0.86
C VAL A 36 -22.39 1.51 0.51
N VAL A 37 -22.56 0.37 1.20
CA VAL A 37 -23.32 0.27 2.46
C VAL A 37 -22.41 0.05 3.68
N GLY A 38 -21.22 -0.54 3.49
CA GLY A 38 -20.26 -0.81 4.58
C GLY A 38 -19.46 0.41 5.05
N THR A 39 -19.42 1.48 4.26
CA THR A 39 -18.93 2.78 4.70
C THR A 39 -20.12 3.55 5.23
N GLY A 40 -20.17 3.83 6.53
CA GLY A 40 -21.13 4.76 7.14
C GLY A 40 -20.94 6.21 6.67
N ILE A 41 -20.79 6.43 5.37
CA ILE A 41 -20.72 7.71 4.70
C ILE A 41 -22.13 7.92 4.15
N ASN A 42 -23.00 8.50 4.98
CA ASN A 42 -24.24 9.09 4.50
C ASN A 42 -23.86 10.10 3.39
N ILE A 43 -24.14 9.77 2.13
CA ILE A 43 -24.00 10.66 0.96
C ILE A 43 -25.13 11.72 0.96
N ILE A 44 -25.66 12.07 2.14
CA ILE A 44 -26.75 13.02 2.34
C ILE A 44 -26.24 14.08 3.33
N GLY A 45 -25.39 14.98 2.84
CA GLY A 45 -24.82 16.08 3.64
C GLY A 45 -23.44 16.54 3.19
N GLY A 46 -23.38 17.23 2.05
CA GLY A 46 -22.29 18.16 1.68
C GLY A 46 -20.86 17.63 1.61
N VAL A 47 -20.26 17.64 0.41
CA VAL A 47 -18.82 17.45 0.15
C VAL A 47 -17.94 18.29 1.11
N VAL A 48 -18.44 19.44 1.58
CA VAL A 48 -17.78 20.37 2.50
C VAL A 48 -17.59 19.79 3.93
N ASP A 49 -18.57 19.05 4.46
CA ASP A 49 -18.46 18.44 5.80
C ASP A 49 -17.44 17.29 5.81
N THR A 50 -17.36 16.55 4.70
CA THR A 50 -16.43 15.42 4.55
C THR A 50 -14.98 15.89 4.49
N VAL A 51 -14.70 17.00 3.79
CA VAL A 51 -13.36 17.58 3.65
C VAL A 51 -12.87 18.19 4.96
N THR A 52 -13.75 18.90 5.68
CA THR A 52 -13.42 19.52 6.97
C THR A 52 -13.21 18.47 8.07
N ALA A 53 -14.02 17.41 8.06
CA ALA A 53 -13.83 16.25 8.93
C ALA A 53 -12.47 15.58 8.64
N PHE A 54 -12.10 15.34 7.38
CA PHE A 54 -10.81 14.75 7.03
C PHE A 54 -9.62 15.52 7.62
N ALA A 55 -9.59 16.84 7.40
CA ALA A 55 -8.46 17.69 7.77
C ALA A 55 -8.17 17.70 9.29
N SER A 56 -9.23 17.66 10.11
CA SER A 56 -9.10 17.67 11.58
C SER A 56 -8.59 16.35 12.18
N HIS A 57 -8.60 15.25 11.42
CA HIS A 57 -8.22 13.91 11.90
C HIS A 57 -6.80 13.50 11.51
N ILE A 58 -6.00 14.41 10.94
CA ILE A 58 -4.60 14.17 10.62
C ILE A 58 -3.75 15.18 11.35
N SER A 59 -2.78 14.69 12.13
CA SER A 59 -1.80 15.49 12.85
C SER A 59 -0.42 15.30 12.26
N ILE A 60 0.32 16.41 12.12
CA ILE A 60 1.70 16.44 11.66
C ILE A 60 2.58 17.16 12.69
N GLN A 61 3.77 16.63 12.95
CA GLN A 61 4.80 17.25 13.79
C GLN A 61 6.12 17.29 13.05
N LEU A 62 6.65 18.48 12.80
CA LEU A 62 7.98 18.65 12.19
C LEU A 62 9.08 18.21 13.18
N ILE A 63 10.20 17.74 12.63
CA ILE A 63 11.40 17.35 13.36
C ILE A 63 12.58 18.13 12.77
N SER A 64 13.32 18.81 13.64
CA SER A 64 14.46 19.61 13.25
C SER A 64 15.68 18.77 12.89
N ALA A 65 16.34 19.10 11.78
CA ALA A 65 17.61 18.53 11.37
C ALA A 65 18.83 19.27 11.95
N THR A 66 18.65 20.51 12.42
CA THR A 66 19.76 21.40 12.81
C THR A 66 19.75 21.79 14.28
N LYS A 67 18.66 21.58 15.00
CA LYS A 67 18.56 21.85 16.45
C LYS A 67 18.12 20.61 17.18
N ALA A 68 18.90 20.25 18.19
CA ALA A 68 18.62 19.13 19.07
C ALA A 68 17.89 19.54 20.35
N ASP A 69 17.20 18.58 20.95
CA ASP A 69 16.69 18.59 22.31
C ASP A 69 17.81 18.29 23.33
N GLY A 70 17.46 18.19 24.61
CA GLY A 70 18.41 17.88 25.69
C GLY A 70 19.07 16.49 25.58
N HIS A 71 18.59 15.62 24.70
CA HIS A 71 19.12 14.28 24.47
C HIS A 71 19.91 14.18 23.16
N GLY A 72 20.12 15.28 22.44
CA GLY A 72 20.83 15.29 21.16
C GLY A 72 19.97 14.93 19.95
N ASN A 73 18.65 14.74 20.12
CA ASN A 73 17.74 14.37 19.03
C ASN A 73 17.05 15.61 18.46
N GLY A 74 16.70 15.60 17.17
CA GLY A 74 15.97 16.69 16.52
C GLY A 74 14.76 17.16 17.32
N LYS A 75 14.68 18.47 17.60
CA LYS A 75 13.53 19.04 18.29
C LYS A 75 12.24 18.68 17.55
N VAL A 76 11.25 18.19 18.27
CA VAL A 76 9.92 17.87 17.73
C VAL A 76 8.99 19.06 17.93
N GLY A 77 8.33 19.47 16.85
CA GLY A 77 7.41 20.60 16.83
C GLY A 77 6.05 20.27 17.44
N LYS A 78 5.20 21.30 17.56
CA LYS A 78 3.82 21.12 18.01
C LYS A 78 3.00 20.33 16.99
N SER A 79 2.10 19.50 17.51
CA SER A 79 1.07 18.81 16.71
C SER A 79 0.22 19.85 15.98
N THR A 80 0.18 19.75 14.66
CA THR A 80 -0.54 20.66 13.79
C THR A 80 -1.47 19.87 12.88
N ASN A 81 -2.76 20.22 12.87
CA ASN A 81 -3.74 19.58 12.00
C ASN A 81 -3.80 20.27 10.63
N LEU A 82 -4.32 19.55 9.65
CA LEU A 82 -4.63 20.14 8.35
C LEU A 82 -5.76 21.17 8.51
N ARG A 83 -5.76 22.21 7.66
CA ARG A 83 -6.76 23.28 7.70
C ARG A 83 -7.91 23.05 6.74
N GLY A 84 -7.59 22.73 5.49
CA GLY A 84 -8.57 22.59 4.43
C GLY A 84 -7.93 22.15 3.13
N GLN A 85 -8.76 21.71 2.20
CA GLN A 85 -8.32 21.29 0.88
C GLN A 85 -7.94 22.51 0.04
N VAL A 86 -6.87 22.37 -0.74
CA VAL A 86 -6.40 23.38 -1.70
C VAL A 86 -6.29 22.77 -3.09
N SER A 87 -6.41 23.62 -4.10
CA SER A 87 -6.16 23.23 -5.49
C SER A 87 -4.73 23.59 -5.85
N LEU A 88 -3.95 22.60 -6.30
CA LEU A 88 -2.63 22.83 -6.88
C LEU A 88 -2.70 22.49 -8.38
N PRO A 89 -2.06 23.30 -9.25
CA PRO A 89 -2.12 23.11 -10.70
C PRO A 89 -1.45 21.81 -11.19
N THR A 90 -0.63 21.17 -10.35
CA THR A 90 0.15 19.97 -10.69
C THR A 90 -0.42 18.67 -10.11
N LEU A 91 -1.65 18.66 -9.60
CA LEU A 91 -2.25 17.44 -9.05
C LEU A 91 -2.54 16.41 -10.13
N GLY A 92 -2.10 15.18 -9.88
CA GLY A 92 -2.45 14.01 -10.67
C GLY A 92 -3.91 13.58 -10.47
N ALA A 93 -4.37 12.66 -11.31
CA ALA A 93 -5.71 12.10 -11.20
C ALA A 93 -5.92 11.42 -9.84
N GLY A 94 -6.93 11.87 -9.09
CA GLY A 94 -7.30 11.31 -7.79
C GLY A 94 -6.42 11.75 -6.62
N GLU A 95 -5.55 12.75 -6.81
CA GLU A 95 -4.78 13.39 -5.76
C GLU A 95 -5.56 14.57 -5.15
N ASP A 96 -5.55 14.65 -3.82
CA ASP A 96 -6.05 15.80 -3.05
C ASP A 96 -4.89 16.51 -2.36
N ALA A 97 -4.88 17.84 -2.37
CA ALA A 97 -3.93 18.65 -1.58
C ALA A 97 -4.60 19.32 -0.39
N TYR A 98 -3.88 19.40 0.73
CA TYR A 98 -4.33 20.03 1.96
C TYR A 98 -3.30 21.01 2.49
N ASP A 99 -3.75 22.17 2.92
CA ASP A 99 -2.89 23.16 3.56
C ASP A 99 -2.72 22.87 5.06
N VAL A 100 -1.50 23.07 5.54
CA VAL A 100 -1.11 23.01 6.94
C VAL A 100 -0.20 24.19 7.25
N HIS A 101 -0.31 24.75 8.46
CA HIS A 101 0.51 25.89 8.87
C HIS A 101 1.15 25.60 10.22
N PHE A 102 2.46 25.42 10.21
CA PHE A 102 3.23 25.11 11.41
C PHE A 102 3.63 26.40 12.11
N GLU A 103 3.46 26.44 13.42
CA GLU A 103 4.13 27.45 14.24
C GLU A 103 5.63 27.16 14.21
N TRP A 104 6.41 28.14 13.76
CA TRP A 104 7.85 28.02 13.67
C TRP A 104 8.53 29.14 14.44
N ASP A 105 9.40 28.73 15.33
CA ASP A 105 10.32 29.61 16.04
C ASP A 105 11.70 29.47 15.40
N SER A 106 12.43 30.57 15.27
CA SER A 106 13.85 30.58 14.92
C SER A 106 14.69 29.58 15.73
N ASP A 107 14.30 29.31 16.98
CA ASP A 107 14.97 28.33 17.84
C ASP A 107 14.67 26.86 17.50
N PHE A 108 13.71 26.60 16.61
CA PHE A 108 13.40 25.28 16.09
C PHE A 108 14.43 24.80 15.06
N GLY A 109 15.01 25.70 14.27
CA GLY A 109 15.93 25.36 13.18
C GLY A 109 15.23 24.81 11.94
N ILE A 110 15.96 24.09 11.09
CA ILE A 110 15.50 23.65 9.76
C ILE A 110 14.82 22.28 9.89
N PRO A 111 13.56 22.12 9.45
CA PRO A 111 12.89 20.81 9.41
C PRO A 111 13.59 19.84 8.46
N GLY A 112 13.78 18.58 8.88
CA GLY A 112 14.29 17.52 7.99
C GLY A 112 13.60 16.18 8.11
N ALA A 113 12.66 16.05 9.05
CA ALA A 113 11.72 14.94 9.11
C ALA A 113 10.37 15.42 9.66
N PHE A 114 9.34 14.58 9.60
CA PHE A 114 8.09 14.81 10.31
C PHE A 114 7.44 13.50 10.75
N TYR A 115 6.68 13.56 11.84
CA TYR A 115 5.70 12.54 12.20
C TYR A 115 4.34 12.86 11.61
N ILE A 116 3.59 11.82 11.24
CA ILE A 116 2.19 11.93 10.85
C ILE A 116 1.35 10.88 11.58
N LYS A 117 0.18 11.31 12.06
CA LYS A 117 -0.82 10.45 12.69
C LYS A 117 -2.15 10.58 11.97
N ASN A 118 -2.70 9.45 11.56
CA ASN A 118 -4.07 9.35 11.06
C ASN A 118 -4.99 8.90 12.20
N PHE A 119 -6.01 9.70 12.53
CA PHE A 119 -7.03 9.37 13.52
C PHE A 119 -8.33 8.86 12.88
N MET A 120 -8.42 8.83 11.55
CA MET A 120 -9.54 8.26 10.81
C MET A 120 -9.51 6.73 10.81
N GLN A 121 -10.67 6.10 10.65
CA GLN A 121 -10.76 4.63 10.57
C GLN A 121 -10.11 4.07 9.29
N VAL A 122 -10.18 4.83 8.19
CA VAL A 122 -9.68 4.42 6.88
C VAL A 122 -8.29 5.00 6.64
N GLU A 123 -7.43 4.22 6.02
CA GLU A 123 -6.10 4.63 5.58
C GLU A 123 -6.15 5.54 4.34
N PHE A 124 -5.08 6.30 4.14
CA PHE A 124 -4.86 7.07 2.91
C PHE A 124 -3.43 6.87 2.43
N TYR A 125 -3.19 7.10 1.15
CA TYR A 125 -1.87 7.06 0.57
C TYR A 125 -1.25 8.46 0.60
N LEU A 126 -0.16 8.62 1.35
CA LEU A 126 0.57 9.88 1.46
C LEU A 126 1.57 9.99 0.32
N LYS A 127 1.39 10.98 -0.56
CA LYS A 127 2.30 11.24 -1.68
C LYS A 127 3.47 12.08 -1.24
N SER A 128 3.20 13.25 -0.66
CA SER A 128 4.26 14.19 -0.28
C SER A 128 3.80 15.23 0.75
N LEU A 129 4.78 15.87 1.36
CA LEU A 129 4.64 17.15 2.05
C LEU A 129 5.64 18.12 1.43
N THR A 130 5.21 19.34 1.13
CA THR A 130 6.09 20.43 0.71
C THR A 130 5.97 21.56 1.70
N LEU A 131 7.10 22.05 2.22
CA LEU A 131 7.16 23.25 3.08
C LEU A 131 7.71 24.41 2.25
N GLU A 132 6.96 25.50 2.19
CA GLU A 132 7.30 26.70 1.42
C GLU A 132 7.96 27.76 2.33
N ASP A 133 8.76 28.63 1.72
CA ASP A 133 9.32 29.84 2.34
C ASP A 133 10.07 29.63 3.67
N ILE A 134 10.86 28.54 3.78
CA ILE A 134 11.72 28.33 4.95
C ILE A 134 12.82 29.40 4.97
N PRO A 135 12.97 30.18 6.06
CA PRO A 135 13.98 31.23 6.14
C PRO A 135 15.39 30.71 5.86
N ASN A 136 16.10 31.35 4.92
CA ASN A 136 17.47 31.00 4.50
C ASN A 136 17.64 29.59 3.91
N HIS A 137 16.55 28.90 3.53
CA HIS A 137 16.62 27.57 2.93
C HIS A 137 15.70 27.39 1.71
N GLY A 138 14.60 28.15 1.62
CA GLY A 138 13.63 28.04 0.52
C GLY A 138 12.64 26.89 0.74
N THR A 139 12.38 26.09 -0.29
CA THR A 139 11.38 25.02 -0.24
C THR A 139 12.00 23.70 0.23
N ILE A 140 11.29 22.95 1.08
CA ILE A 140 11.69 21.60 1.53
C ILE A 140 10.67 20.59 1.03
N HIS A 141 11.14 19.53 0.39
CA HIS A 141 10.29 18.47 -0.16
C HIS A 141 10.46 17.16 0.60
N PHE A 142 9.33 16.52 0.90
CA PHE A 142 9.25 15.20 1.47
C PHE A 142 8.52 14.29 0.48
N VAL A 143 9.24 13.38 -0.16
CA VAL A 143 8.66 12.39 -1.07
C VAL A 143 8.34 11.14 -0.26
N CYS A 144 7.05 10.89 -0.03
CA CYS A 144 6.59 9.91 0.96
C CYS A 144 6.15 8.59 0.32
N ASN A 145 5.23 8.67 -0.65
CA ASN A 145 4.68 7.53 -1.41
C ASN A 145 4.39 6.29 -0.54
N SER A 146 3.61 6.45 0.52
CA SER A 146 3.34 5.36 1.48
C SER A 146 1.95 5.42 2.09
N TRP A 147 1.37 4.26 2.40
CA TRP A 147 0.08 4.14 3.06
C TRP A 147 0.16 4.49 4.55
N VAL A 148 -0.77 5.34 5.03
CA VAL A 148 -0.87 5.74 6.44
C VAL A 148 -2.19 5.25 7.03
N TYR A 149 -2.10 4.17 7.81
CA TYR A 149 -3.21 3.58 8.55
C TYR A 149 -3.52 4.36 9.82
N ASN A 150 -4.66 4.03 10.45
CA ASN A 150 -5.03 4.57 11.75
C ASN A 150 -3.88 4.39 12.76
N SER A 151 -3.51 5.47 13.44
CA SER A 151 -2.41 5.51 14.42
C SER A 151 -2.45 4.40 15.48
N LYS A 152 -3.63 3.86 15.80
CA LYS A 152 -3.79 2.75 16.77
C LYS A 152 -3.14 1.45 16.34
N VAL A 153 -2.91 1.22 15.04
CA VAL A 153 -2.28 -0.03 14.57
C VAL A 153 -0.76 0.03 14.64
N TYR A 154 -0.18 1.22 14.75
CA TYR A 154 1.26 1.40 14.78
C TYR A 154 1.81 1.39 16.20
N LYS A 155 2.94 0.69 16.41
CA LYS A 155 3.69 0.74 17.66
C LYS A 155 4.43 2.08 17.84
N THR A 156 4.86 2.67 16.74
CA THR A 156 5.60 3.94 16.66
C THR A 156 4.95 4.84 15.62
N ASP A 157 5.02 6.15 15.82
CA ASP A 157 4.45 7.09 14.86
C ASP A 157 5.17 7.02 13.50
N ARG A 158 4.42 7.21 12.42
CA ARG A 158 4.99 7.19 11.07
C ARG A 158 5.88 8.40 10.85
N ILE A 159 7.14 8.16 10.52
CA ILE A 159 8.13 9.19 10.23
C ILE A 159 8.46 9.23 8.74
N PHE A 160 8.67 10.44 8.22
CA PHE A 160 9.14 10.68 6.85
C PHE A 160 10.27 11.71 6.87
N PHE A 161 11.26 11.53 6.00
CA PHE A 161 12.44 12.39 5.90
C PHE A 161 12.36 13.28 4.66
N ALA A 162 13.02 14.43 4.72
CA ALA A 162 13.21 15.29 3.56
C ALA A 162 14.04 14.56 2.48
N ASN A 163 13.93 14.99 1.23
CA ASN A 163 14.57 14.35 0.07
C ASN A 163 16.10 14.55 -0.01
N ASN A 164 16.73 15.10 1.03
CA ASN A 164 18.17 15.20 1.14
C ASN A 164 18.80 13.81 1.28
N THR A 165 19.91 13.57 0.59
CA THR A 165 20.62 12.28 0.60
C THR A 165 21.86 12.37 1.48
N TYR A 166 22.01 11.41 2.41
CA TYR A 166 23.15 11.34 3.33
C TYR A 166 23.67 9.91 3.48
N LEU A 167 24.98 9.74 3.44
CA LEU A 167 25.61 8.55 4.01
C LEU A 167 25.40 8.51 5.53
N PRO A 168 25.52 7.33 6.19
CA PRO A 168 25.37 7.25 7.64
C PRO A 168 26.26 8.24 8.41
N GLY A 169 27.51 8.43 7.98
CA GLY A 169 28.45 9.39 8.59
C GLY A 169 28.15 10.87 8.32
N GLU A 170 27.29 11.18 7.36
CA GLU A 170 26.91 12.55 6.96
C GLU A 170 25.50 12.91 7.42
N THR A 171 24.79 11.98 8.06
CA THR A 171 23.44 12.22 8.56
C THR A 171 23.50 13.33 9.60
N PRO A 172 22.70 14.41 9.49
CA PRO A 172 22.68 15.47 10.49
C PRO A 172 22.52 14.88 11.89
N ALA A 173 23.41 15.25 12.82
CA ALA A 173 23.46 14.64 14.15
C ALA A 173 22.09 14.52 14.84
N PRO A 174 21.19 15.53 14.77
CA PRO A 174 19.86 15.41 15.37
C PRO A 174 18.95 14.33 14.75
N LEU A 175 19.23 13.88 13.52
CA LEU A 175 18.43 12.86 12.80
C LEU A 175 18.98 11.44 12.91
N VAL A 176 20.19 11.26 13.46
CA VAL A 176 20.86 9.95 13.51
C VAL A 176 20.02 8.90 14.25
N LYS A 177 19.46 9.26 15.41
CA LYS A 177 18.59 8.36 16.19
C LYS A 177 17.34 7.96 15.41
N TYR A 178 16.64 8.94 14.82
CA TYR A 178 15.42 8.68 14.06
C TYR A 178 15.66 7.76 12.86
N ARG A 179 16.79 7.93 12.17
CA ARG A 179 17.22 7.04 11.07
C ARG A 179 17.39 5.60 11.56
N GLU A 180 18.10 5.39 12.67
CA GLU A 180 18.34 4.05 13.21
C GLU A 180 17.06 3.39 13.76
N GLU A 181 16.20 4.17 14.41
CA GLU A 181 14.92 3.68 14.94
C GLU A 181 13.98 3.27 13.80
N GLU A 182 13.88 4.03 12.71
CA GLU A 182 13.08 3.60 11.55
C GLU A 182 13.64 2.33 10.92
N LEU A 183 14.97 2.21 10.80
CA LEU A 183 15.60 0.97 10.32
C LEU A 183 15.31 -0.24 11.22
N LYS A 184 15.21 -0.05 12.55
CA LYS A 184 14.80 -1.11 13.47
C LYS A 184 13.31 -1.46 13.31
N ASN A 185 12.46 -0.46 13.16
CA ASN A 185 11.02 -0.66 12.96
C ASN A 185 10.73 -1.49 11.70
N VAL A 186 11.40 -1.18 10.57
CA VAL A 186 11.21 -1.92 9.32
C VAL A 186 11.87 -3.30 9.31
N ARG A 187 12.85 -3.57 10.18
CA ARG A 187 13.43 -4.92 10.36
C ARG A 187 12.52 -5.81 11.22
N GLY A 188 11.82 -5.24 12.19
CA GLY A 188 11.01 -5.99 13.15
C GLY A 188 11.85 -6.84 14.11
N ASP A 189 11.22 -7.85 14.70
CA ASP A 189 11.82 -8.71 15.74
C ASP A 189 11.93 -10.20 15.35
N GLY A 190 11.57 -10.55 14.11
CA GLY A 190 11.60 -11.92 13.59
C GLY A 190 10.45 -12.83 14.08
N THR A 191 9.49 -12.31 14.84
CA THR A 191 8.41 -13.10 15.45
C THR A 191 7.04 -12.59 15.04
N GLY A 192 5.98 -13.38 15.27
CA GLY A 192 4.58 -12.98 15.01
C GLY A 192 4.14 -13.08 13.55
N GLU A 193 2.83 -13.12 13.36
CA GLU A 193 2.18 -13.13 12.03
C GLU A 193 2.08 -11.70 11.50
N ARG A 194 2.48 -11.51 10.23
CA ARG A 194 2.47 -10.19 9.58
C ARG A 194 1.05 -9.74 9.26
N GLN A 195 0.76 -8.48 9.57
CA GLN A 195 -0.52 -7.85 9.31
C GLN A 195 -0.48 -6.97 8.07
N GLU A 196 -1.64 -6.68 7.47
CA GLU A 196 -1.75 -5.89 6.23
C GLU A 196 -1.00 -4.54 6.30
N TRP A 197 -1.06 -3.86 7.43
CA TRP A 197 -0.42 -2.56 7.65
C TRP A 197 1.07 -2.62 8.03
N ASP A 198 1.63 -3.82 8.22
CA ASP A 198 3.02 -3.97 8.62
C ASP A 198 3.97 -3.58 7.48
N ARG A 199 5.08 -2.92 7.83
CA ARG A 199 6.19 -2.56 6.93
C ARG A 199 7.47 -3.32 7.32
N ILE A 200 7.31 -4.58 7.74
CA ILE A 200 8.39 -5.39 8.30
C ILE A 200 8.99 -6.28 7.21
N TYR A 201 10.27 -6.07 6.93
CA TYR A 201 11.07 -6.82 5.98
C TYR A 201 11.96 -7.79 6.72
N ASP A 202 11.73 -9.08 6.50
CA ASP A 202 12.50 -10.16 7.11
C ASP A 202 12.48 -11.38 6.19
N TYR A 203 13.32 -12.36 6.49
CA TYR A 203 13.57 -13.52 5.65
C TYR A 203 12.93 -14.79 6.18
N ASP A 204 12.50 -15.63 5.25
CA ASP A 204 12.10 -17.00 5.55
C ASP A 204 12.36 -17.90 4.33
N VAL A 205 12.23 -19.21 4.51
CA VAL A 205 12.39 -20.23 3.46
C VAL A 205 11.08 -20.47 2.72
N TYR A 206 11.12 -21.19 1.59
CA TYR A 206 9.90 -21.61 0.88
C TYR A 206 9.36 -22.89 1.53
N ASN A 207 8.69 -22.71 2.66
CA ASN A 207 7.96 -23.76 3.37
C ASN A 207 6.43 -23.56 3.30
N ASP A 208 5.97 -22.67 2.43
CA ASP A 208 4.57 -22.24 2.30
C ASP A 208 3.93 -22.64 0.97
N LEU A 209 4.61 -23.45 0.15
CA LEU A 209 4.12 -23.94 -1.13
C LEU A 209 3.21 -25.18 -1.00
N GLY A 210 3.42 -25.98 0.04
CA GLY A 210 2.67 -27.21 0.29
C GLY A 210 1.41 -26.98 1.14
N ASN A 211 0.49 -27.94 1.10
CA ASN A 211 -0.65 -28.00 2.00
C ASN A 211 -0.81 -29.42 2.60
N PRO A 212 0.13 -29.87 3.46
CA PRO A 212 0.12 -31.23 4.01
C PRO A 212 -1.15 -31.54 4.80
N ASP A 213 -1.81 -30.54 5.40
CA ASP A 213 -3.07 -30.71 6.11
C ASP A 213 -4.18 -31.28 5.21
N LYS A 214 -4.21 -30.93 3.91
CA LYS A 214 -5.12 -31.51 2.90
C LYS A 214 -4.79 -32.94 2.49
N GLY A 215 -3.57 -33.43 2.74
CA GLY A 215 -3.13 -34.79 2.41
C GLY A 215 -1.69 -34.84 1.88
N GLU A 216 -1.11 -36.04 1.85
CA GLU A 216 0.29 -36.25 1.45
C GLU A 216 0.58 -35.80 0.00
N ALA A 217 -0.39 -35.94 -0.91
CA ALA A 217 -0.27 -35.48 -2.30
C ALA A 217 -0.04 -33.96 -2.42
N TYR A 218 -0.41 -33.19 -1.40
CA TYR A 218 -0.25 -31.74 -1.35
C TYR A 218 0.98 -31.31 -0.55
N ALA A 219 1.71 -32.25 0.08
CA ALA A 219 2.96 -31.95 0.77
C ALA A 219 4.05 -31.60 -0.25
N ARG A 220 4.89 -30.62 0.09
CA ARG A 220 6.03 -30.19 -0.73
C ARG A 220 7.27 -30.09 0.17
N PRO A 221 8.46 -30.41 -0.34
CA PRO A 221 9.68 -30.23 0.44
C PRO A 221 9.93 -28.74 0.68
N VAL A 222 10.52 -28.40 1.82
CA VAL A 222 10.98 -27.04 2.12
C VAL A 222 12.17 -26.69 1.23
N LEU A 223 12.11 -25.55 0.53
CA LEU A 223 13.23 -25.04 -0.27
C LEU A 223 13.93 -23.90 0.48
N GLY A 224 15.22 -24.05 0.71
CA GLY A 224 16.05 -23.16 1.51
C GLY A 224 16.70 -23.90 2.68
N GLY A 225 18.02 -23.83 2.78
CA GLY A 225 18.82 -24.59 3.75
C GLY A 225 20.02 -25.23 3.08
N SER A 226 20.57 -26.28 3.68
CA SER A 226 21.70 -27.03 3.12
C SER A 226 21.26 -28.14 2.15
N THR A 227 20.15 -28.83 2.43
CA THR A 227 19.69 -29.98 1.62
C THR A 227 19.13 -29.57 0.26
N LEU A 228 18.27 -28.54 0.24
CA LEU A 228 17.70 -27.96 -0.97
C LEU A 228 18.00 -26.46 -0.95
N PRO A 229 19.20 -26.02 -1.38
CA PRO A 229 19.58 -24.63 -1.33
C PRO A 229 18.68 -23.81 -2.26
N TYR A 230 18.17 -22.70 -1.73
CA TYR A 230 17.28 -21.80 -2.46
C TYR A 230 17.36 -20.39 -1.86
N PRO A 231 17.15 -19.32 -2.67
CA PRO A 231 16.99 -17.97 -2.15
C PRO A 231 15.93 -17.89 -1.05
N ARG A 232 16.10 -16.94 -0.13
CA ARG A 232 15.08 -16.62 0.86
C ARG A 232 13.96 -15.81 0.22
N ARG A 233 12.78 -15.86 0.83
CA ARG A 233 11.61 -15.03 0.50
C ARG A 233 11.28 -14.10 1.67
N GLY A 234 10.34 -13.18 1.45
CA GLY A 234 9.81 -12.32 2.50
C GLY A 234 9.03 -13.11 3.54
N ARG A 235 9.38 -12.96 4.81
CA ARG A 235 8.72 -13.63 5.94
C ARG A 235 7.28 -13.17 6.09
N THR A 236 6.36 -14.12 6.20
CA THR A 236 4.92 -13.89 6.42
C THR A 236 4.50 -14.27 7.84
N GLY A 237 5.17 -15.25 8.44
CA GLY A 237 5.02 -15.59 9.86
C GLY A 237 3.67 -16.19 10.23
N ARG A 238 2.92 -16.75 9.27
CA ARG A 238 1.71 -17.51 9.57
C ARG A 238 2.09 -18.73 10.40
N GLY A 239 1.12 -19.27 11.13
CA GLY A 239 1.33 -20.45 11.96
C GLY A 239 1.78 -21.68 11.16
N LYS A 240 2.33 -22.68 11.87
CA LYS A 240 2.73 -23.97 11.30
C LYS A 240 1.52 -24.86 10.98
N THR A 241 1.61 -25.70 9.95
CA THR A 241 0.55 -26.69 9.66
C THR A 241 0.41 -27.72 10.80
N ARG A 242 -0.75 -28.39 10.88
CA ARG A 242 -0.98 -29.39 11.93
C ARG A 242 -0.21 -30.68 11.68
N LYS A 243 -0.12 -31.13 10.42
CA LYS A 243 0.56 -32.37 10.05
C LYS A 243 2.07 -32.24 9.86
N ASP A 244 2.58 -31.06 9.50
CA ASP A 244 4.02 -30.80 9.36
C ASP A 244 4.43 -29.46 10.02
N PRO A 245 5.12 -29.51 11.17
CA PRO A 245 5.60 -28.32 11.86
C PRO A 245 6.66 -27.49 11.08
N ASN A 246 7.22 -28.03 10.01
CA ASN A 246 8.18 -27.30 9.16
C ASN A 246 7.48 -26.52 8.04
N SER A 247 6.23 -26.88 7.70
CA SER A 247 5.42 -26.18 6.70
C SER A 247 4.59 -25.06 7.34
N GLU A 248 4.49 -23.92 6.65
CA GLU A 248 3.65 -22.79 7.03
C GLU A 248 2.21 -22.98 6.51
N LYS A 249 1.21 -22.51 7.27
CA LYS A 249 -0.21 -22.59 6.87
C LYS A 249 -0.47 -21.75 5.62
N THR A 250 -1.37 -22.25 4.78
CA THR A 250 -1.91 -21.51 3.63
C THR A 250 -2.91 -20.45 4.09
N SER A 251 -2.97 -19.32 3.40
CA SER A 251 -3.95 -18.25 3.60
C SER A 251 -4.37 -17.68 2.24
N ASP A 252 -5.59 -17.14 2.15
CA ASP A 252 -6.06 -16.43 0.97
C ASP A 252 -5.35 -15.08 0.77
N PHE A 253 -4.72 -14.59 1.84
CA PHE A 253 -3.90 -13.39 1.86
C PHE A 253 -2.42 -13.76 2.09
N VAL A 254 -1.57 -13.41 1.12
CA VAL A 254 -0.12 -13.51 1.24
C VAL A 254 0.41 -12.12 1.56
N TYR A 255 0.94 -11.97 2.77
CA TYR A 255 1.50 -10.70 3.22
C TYR A 255 2.69 -10.26 2.35
N LEU A 256 2.72 -8.96 2.08
CA LEU A 256 3.88 -8.22 1.60
C LEU A 256 3.99 -6.94 2.42
N PRO A 257 5.21 -6.37 2.53
CA PRO A 257 5.48 -4.96 2.59
C PRO A 257 4.29 -4.07 2.31
N ARG A 258 3.65 -3.35 3.24
CA ARG A 258 2.42 -2.63 2.85
C ARG A 258 2.61 -1.72 1.62
N ASP A 259 3.76 -1.09 1.51
CA ASP A 259 4.09 -0.21 0.38
C ASP A 259 4.63 -0.97 -0.86
N GLU A 260 4.97 -2.26 -0.74
CA GLU A 260 5.29 -3.17 -1.86
C GLU A 260 4.03 -3.73 -2.53
N ALA A 261 2.91 -3.77 -1.80
CA ALA A 261 1.62 -4.13 -2.35
C ALA A 261 1.12 -2.99 -3.27
N PHE A 262 1.10 -3.25 -4.58
CA PHE A 262 0.72 -2.29 -5.62
C PHE A 262 -0.59 -1.52 -5.30
N GLY A 263 -0.56 -0.20 -5.45
CA GLY A 263 -1.75 0.66 -5.43
C GLY A 263 -2.37 0.81 -6.82
N HIS A 264 -3.67 0.54 -6.96
CA HIS A 264 -4.31 0.32 -8.26
C HIS A 264 -4.90 1.62 -8.82
N LEU A 265 -4.24 2.27 -9.77
CA LEU A 265 -4.92 3.27 -10.60
C LEU A 265 -5.58 2.64 -11.85
N LYS A 266 -5.13 1.45 -12.28
CA LYS A 266 -5.69 0.71 -13.42
C LYS A 266 -5.74 -0.79 -13.12
N SER A 267 -6.91 -1.39 -13.26
CA SER A 267 -7.15 -2.83 -12.99
C SER A 267 -6.44 -3.75 -13.97
N SER A 268 -6.07 -3.22 -15.14
CA SER A 268 -5.29 -3.87 -16.19
C SER A 268 -3.90 -4.30 -15.73
N ASP A 269 -3.32 -3.56 -14.80
CA ASP A 269 -1.90 -3.64 -14.50
C ASP A 269 -1.56 -4.84 -13.58
N PHE A 270 -2.55 -5.63 -13.18
CA PHE A 270 -2.37 -6.64 -12.13
C PHE A 270 -2.40 -8.08 -12.64
N LEU A 271 -1.27 -8.50 -13.23
CA LEU A 271 -1.03 -9.90 -13.63
C LEU A 271 -1.15 -10.89 -12.45
N THR A 272 -0.87 -10.48 -11.20
CA THR A 272 -0.81 -11.40 -10.04
C THR A 272 -2.19 -11.90 -9.57
N TYR A 273 -3.24 -11.06 -9.58
CA TYR A 273 -4.64 -11.46 -9.31
C TYR A 273 -5.15 -12.19 -10.54
N GLY A 274 -4.68 -11.83 -11.74
CA GLY A 274 -4.86 -12.63 -12.95
C GLY A 274 -4.42 -14.08 -12.72
N LEU A 275 -3.19 -14.32 -12.27
CA LEU A 275 -2.69 -15.67 -11.98
C LEU A 275 -3.52 -16.39 -10.91
N LYS A 276 -3.88 -15.70 -9.82
CA LYS A 276 -4.73 -16.27 -8.76
C LYS A 276 -6.12 -16.67 -9.30
N SER A 277 -6.77 -15.77 -10.03
CA SER A 277 -8.09 -16.03 -10.63
C SER A 277 -8.02 -17.08 -11.74
N VAL A 278 -6.94 -17.16 -12.50
CA VAL A 278 -6.75 -18.26 -13.46
C VAL A 278 -6.69 -19.60 -12.72
N ALA A 279 -5.91 -19.71 -11.65
CA ALA A 279 -5.78 -20.95 -10.90
C ALA A 279 -7.05 -21.34 -10.12
N GLN A 280 -7.75 -20.37 -9.51
CA GLN A 280 -8.89 -20.62 -8.63
C GLN A 280 -10.25 -20.59 -9.34
N ASP A 281 -10.41 -19.77 -10.37
CA ASP A 281 -11.70 -19.50 -11.00
C ASP A 281 -11.78 -20.06 -12.44
N VAL A 282 -10.70 -19.99 -13.22
CA VAL A 282 -10.68 -20.45 -14.63
C VAL A 282 -10.38 -21.94 -14.75
N LEU A 283 -9.36 -22.43 -14.04
CA LEU A 283 -8.93 -23.83 -14.16
C LEU A 283 -10.06 -24.82 -13.81
N PRO A 284 -10.85 -24.64 -12.72
CA PRO A 284 -11.97 -25.53 -12.44
C PRO A 284 -13.03 -25.52 -13.54
N VAL A 285 -13.31 -24.36 -14.15
CA VAL A 285 -14.28 -24.24 -15.26
C VAL A 285 -13.79 -25.00 -16.49
N LEU A 286 -12.50 -24.92 -16.81
CA LEU A 286 -11.92 -25.69 -17.91
C LEU A 286 -11.96 -27.19 -17.62
N THR A 287 -11.59 -27.61 -16.41
CA THR A 287 -11.68 -29.01 -15.99
C THR A 287 -13.10 -29.55 -16.13
N ASP A 288 -14.12 -28.83 -15.64
CA ASP A 288 -15.52 -29.21 -15.80
C ASP A 288 -15.94 -29.33 -17.28
N ALA A 289 -15.40 -28.48 -18.16
CA ALA A 289 -15.70 -28.53 -19.59
C ALA A 289 -15.06 -29.75 -20.29
N PHE A 290 -13.85 -30.14 -19.89
CA PHE A 290 -13.22 -31.38 -20.37
C PHE A 290 -13.92 -32.62 -19.81
N ASP A 291 -14.17 -32.66 -18.50
CA ASP A 291 -14.86 -33.78 -17.83
C ASP A 291 -16.29 -33.97 -18.36
N GLY A 292 -16.95 -32.87 -18.75
CA GLY A 292 -18.26 -32.86 -19.37
C GLY A 292 -18.29 -33.16 -20.88
N ASN A 293 -17.16 -33.49 -21.51
CA ASN A 293 -17.00 -33.68 -22.96
C ASN A 293 -17.46 -32.49 -23.81
N VAL A 294 -17.43 -31.27 -23.25
CA VAL A 294 -17.73 -30.02 -23.96
C VAL A 294 -16.54 -29.60 -24.83
N LEU A 295 -15.32 -29.90 -24.36
CA LEU A 295 -14.06 -29.73 -25.09
C LEU A 295 -13.41 -31.09 -25.36
N SER A 296 -12.66 -31.19 -26.47
CA SER A 296 -11.84 -32.37 -26.76
C SER A 296 -10.60 -32.39 -25.86
N LEU A 297 -10.23 -33.56 -25.33
CA LEU A 297 -9.08 -33.71 -24.42
C LEU A 297 -7.73 -33.45 -25.10
N GLU A 298 -7.66 -33.60 -26.43
CA GLU A 298 -6.45 -33.44 -27.23
C GLU A 298 -6.76 -32.60 -28.49
N PHE A 299 -5.71 -32.02 -29.07
CA PHE A 299 -5.78 -31.38 -30.38
C PHE A 299 -5.50 -32.41 -31.47
N ASP A 300 -6.35 -32.47 -32.50
CA ASP A 300 -6.20 -33.44 -33.59
C ASP A 300 -5.17 -32.97 -34.63
N ASN A 301 -4.90 -31.66 -34.72
CA ASN A 301 -3.96 -31.08 -35.68
C ASN A 301 -3.52 -29.65 -35.33
N PHE A 302 -2.50 -29.15 -36.03
CA PHE A 302 -2.00 -27.78 -35.83
C PHE A 302 -2.98 -26.67 -36.21
N ALA A 303 -4.02 -26.94 -37.01
CA ALA A 303 -5.02 -25.93 -37.34
C ALA A 303 -5.93 -25.65 -36.13
N GLU A 304 -6.18 -26.62 -35.26
CA GLU A 304 -6.91 -26.41 -34.00
C GLU A 304 -6.13 -25.55 -33.01
N VAL A 305 -4.81 -25.75 -32.92
CA VAL A 305 -3.92 -24.88 -32.14
C VAL A 305 -3.95 -23.45 -32.69
N ARG A 306 -3.96 -23.29 -34.02
CA ARG A 306 -4.05 -21.97 -34.66
C ARG A 306 -5.41 -21.30 -34.44
N LYS A 307 -6.49 -22.08 -34.39
CA LYS A 307 -7.84 -21.59 -34.14
C LYS A 307 -7.95 -20.82 -32.81
N LEU A 308 -7.12 -21.14 -31.82
CA LEU A 308 -7.02 -20.40 -30.55
C LEU A 308 -6.66 -18.90 -30.74
N TYR A 309 -5.98 -18.53 -31.82
CA TYR A 309 -5.56 -17.15 -32.10
C TYR A 309 -6.40 -16.46 -33.19
N GLU A 310 -7.13 -17.23 -33.99
CA GLU A 310 -7.88 -16.71 -35.15
C GLU A 310 -9.39 -16.64 -34.90
N GLY A 311 -9.95 -17.56 -34.11
CA GLY A 311 -11.40 -17.67 -33.88
C GLY A 311 -11.81 -18.19 -32.49
N GLY A 312 -10.85 -18.34 -31.58
CA GLY A 312 -11.06 -18.79 -30.20
C GLY A 312 -11.64 -20.20 -30.04
N ILE A 313 -11.98 -20.53 -28.80
CA ILE A 313 -12.71 -21.74 -28.40
C ILE A 313 -14.16 -21.35 -28.09
N THR A 314 -15.11 -22.11 -28.65
CA THR A 314 -16.52 -21.99 -28.30
C THR A 314 -16.79 -22.73 -27.00
N LEU A 315 -16.98 -21.98 -25.91
CA LEU A 315 -17.49 -22.51 -24.65
C LEU A 315 -18.98 -22.17 -24.50
N PRO A 316 -19.80 -23.06 -23.92
CA PRO A 316 -21.18 -22.73 -23.62
C PRO A 316 -21.30 -21.52 -22.67
N THR A 317 -22.36 -20.72 -22.84
CA THR A 317 -22.56 -19.43 -22.17
C THR A 317 -22.56 -19.49 -20.64
N ASN A 318 -22.94 -20.64 -20.07
CA ASN A 318 -22.89 -20.90 -18.62
C ASN A 318 -21.47 -21.03 -18.06
N PHE A 319 -20.47 -21.36 -18.88
CA PHE A 319 -19.05 -21.37 -18.49
C PHE A 319 -18.41 -19.99 -18.71
N LEU A 320 -18.71 -19.35 -19.84
CA LEU A 320 -18.27 -17.99 -20.16
C LEU A 320 -18.69 -16.97 -19.09
N SER A 321 -19.93 -17.05 -18.62
CA SER A 321 -20.46 -16.11 -17.60
C SER A 321 -19.76 -16.20 -16.24
N LYS A 322 -19.10 -17.32 -15.93
CA LYS A 322 -18.31 -17.49 -14.69
C LYS A 322 -16.94 -16.82 -14.76
N ILE A 323 -16.39 -16.68 -15.96
CA ILE A 323 -15.02 -16.17 -16.17
C ILE A 323 -15.04 -14.71 -16.65
N SER A 324 -16.01 -14.35 -17.49
CA SER A 324 -16.14 -13.02 -18.10
C SER A 324 -16.09 -11.87 -17.09
N PRO A 325 -16.73 -11.87 -15.90
CA PRO A 325 -16.74 -10.67 -15.05
C PRO A 325 -15.40 -10.33 -14.37
N LEU A 326 -14.37 -11.18 -14.50
CA LEU A 326 -13.10 -11.01 -13.78
C LEU A 326 -12.20 -9.96 -14.48
N PRO A 327 -11.84 -8.83 -13.81
CA PRO A 327 -11.25 -7.66 -14.46
C PRO A 327 -9.99 -7.92 -15.30
N VAL A 328 -9.06 -8.73 -14.80
CA VAL A 328 -7.78 -9.04 -15.47
C VAL A 328 -7.96 -10.13 -16.53
N ILE A 329 -8.90 -11.05 -16.31
CA ILE A 329 -9.14 -12.14 -17.24
C ILE A 329 -9.78 -11.65 -18.54
N LYS A 330 -10.60 -10.59 -18.50
CA LYS A 330 -11.11 -9.95 -19.74
C LYS A 330 -10.00 -9.45 -20.66
N GLU A 331 -8.85 -9.04 -20.10
CA GLU A 331 -7.73 -8.52 -20.89
C GLU A 331 -6.85 -9.64 -21.43
N ILE A 332 -6.63 -10.70 -20.65
CA ILE A 332 -5.86 -11.89 -21.05
C ILE A 332 -6.66 -12.77 -22.03
N LEU A 333 -7.96 -12.89 -21.78
CA LEU A 333 -8.90 -13.75 -22.50
C LEU A 333 -9.94 -12.85 -23.17
N ARG A 334 -9.53 -12.20 -24.27
CA ARG A 334 -10.46 -11.39 -25.08
C ARG A 334 -11.65 -12.26 -25.45
N THR A 335 -12.84 -11.79 -25.07
CA THR A 335 -14.12 -12.42 -25.37
C THR A 335 -15.04 -11.36 -25.97
N ASP A 336 -15.70 -11.73 -27.07
CA ASP A 336 -16.78 -10.95 -27.69
C ASP A 336 -18.15 -11.23 -27.04
N GLY A 337 -18.18 -12.05 -25.97
CA GLY A 337 -19.39 -12.49 -25.29
C GLY A 337 -19.93 -13.84 -25.76
N GLU A 338 -19.43 -14.39 -26.88
CA GLU A 338 -19.85 -15.69 -27.44
C GLU A 338 -18.65 -16.65 -27.64
N GLN A 339 -17.44 -16.14 -27.84
CA GLN A 339 -16.20 -16.90 -28.02
C GLN A 339 -15.22 -16.62 -26.87
N PHE A 340 -14.52 -17.66 -26.41
CA PHE A 340 -13.53 -17.63 -25.32
C PHE A 340 -12.11 -17.82 -25.87
N LEU A 341 -11.07 -17.33 -25.17
CA LEU A 341 -9.65 -17.60 -25.52
C LEU A 341 -9.29 -17.20 -26.97
N ASN A 342 -9.56 -15.96 -27.39
CA ASN A 342 -8.97 -15.42 -28.62
C ASN A 342 -7.69 -14.64 -28.26
N TYR A 343 -6.53 -15.29 -28.43
CA TYR A 343 -5.22 -14.80 -27.95
C TYR A 343 -4.58 -13.72 -28.83
#